data_AF-A0A7C3ZH78-F1
#
_entry.id   AF-A0A7C3ZH78-F1
#
_cell.length_a   1.000
_cell.length_b   1.000
_cell.length_c   1.000
_cell.angle_alpha   90.00
_cell.angle_beta   90.00
_cell.angle_gamma   90.00
#
_symmetry.space_group_name_H-M   'P 1'
#
loop_
_entity.id
_entity.type
_entity.pdbx_description
1 polymer ?
#
loop_
_entity_poly.entity_id
_entity_poly.type
_entity_poly.pdbx_seq_one_letter_code
_entity_poly.pdbx_strand_id
1 'polypeptide(L)' 'IFGRGNQQISSKVIRRVGVENIIVISTKAKIANLKFLRVDTGDEDVDNMLRRYVKVIVDYWEYRMVKAI' A
#
# COMPACT_ATOMS: atom_id res chain seq x y z
N ILE A 1 -0.13 -4.86 -0.42
CA ILE A 1 0.54 -3.92 -1.34
C ILE A 1 1.97 -4.36 -1.56
N PHE A 2 2.85 -4.37 -0.55
CA PHE A 2 4.21 -4.92 -0.68
C PHE A 2 4.35 -6.32 -0.09
N GLY A 3 5.27 -7.10 -0.67
CA GLY A 3 5.72 -8.45 -0.27
C GLY A 3 4.65 -9.54 -0.08
N ARG A 4 3.53 -9.44 -0.80
CA ARG A 4 2.57 -10.55 -0.89
C ARG A 4 3.07 -11.59 -1.89
N GLY A 5 3.60 -12.70 -1.36
CA GLY A 5 4.16 -13.80 -2.16
C GLY A 5 5.65 -13.62 -2.33
N ASN A 6 6.09 -13.07 -3.46
CA ASN A 6 7.49 -12.78 -3.71
C ASN A 6 7.79 -11.30 -3.46
N GLN A 7 8.81 -11.01 -2.64
CA GLN A 7 9.22 -9.65 -2.28
C GLN A 7 10.06 -9.01 -3.40
N GLN A 8 9.41 -8.66 -4.50
CA GLN A 8 10.08 -8.08 -5.68
C GLN A 8 10.75 -6.73 -5.39
N ILE A 9 10.25 -5.98 -4.41
CA ILE A 9 10.80 -4.70 -3.98
C ILE A 9 11.28 -4.84 -2.54
N SER A 10 12.57 -4.60 -2.31
CA SER A 10 13.15 -4.68 -0.98
C SER A 10 12.74 -3.52 -0.07
N SER A 11 12.70 -3.77 1.24
CA SER A 11 12.45 -2.74 2.26
C SER A 11 13.41 -1.54 2.14
N LYS A 12 14.67 -1.77 1.75
CA LYS A 12 15.67 -0.72 1.50
C LYS A 12 15.25 0.28 0.42
N VAL A 13 14.64 -0.21 -0.66
CA VAL A 13 14.13 0.66 -1.74
C VAL A 13 12.93 1.45 -1.25
N ILE A 14 11.98 0.79 -0.58
CA ILE A 14 10.77 1.44 -0.03
C ILE A 14 11.14 2.55 0.94
N ARG A 15 12.10 2.30 1.84
CA ARG A 15 12.62 3.27 2.81
C ARG A 15 13.23 4.49 2.14
N ARG A 16 14.00 4.28 1.07
CA ARG A 16 14.67 5.37 0.32
C ARG A 16 13.68 6.19 -0.51
N VAL A 17 12.67 5.54 -1.09
CA VAL A 17 11.62 6.20 -1.86
C VAL A 17 10.75 7.07 -0.95
N GLY A 18 10.50 6.63 0.29
CA GLY A 18 9.61 7.34 1.19
C GLY A 18 8.14 7.08 0.85
N VAL A 19 7.32 7.03 1.87
CA VAL A 19 5.93 6.56 1.76
C VAL A 19 5.02 7.56 1.04
N GLU A 20 5.38 8.84 1.04
CA GLU A 20 4.76 9.96 0.33
C GLU A 20 4.90 9.85 -1.20
N ASN A 21 5.89 9.13 -1.69
CA ASN A 21 6.14 8.93 -3.12
C ASN A 21 5.48 7.63 -3.65
N ILE A 22 4.64 6.98 -2.86
CA ILE A 22 3.97 5.73 -3.23
C ILE A 22 2.49 6.02 -3.54
N ILE A 23 2.12 5.79 -4.80
CA ILE A 23 0.73 5.91 -5.25
C ILE A 23 0.10 4.51 -5.35
N VAL A 24 -1.04 4.32 -4.71
CA VAL A 24 -1.79 3.05 -4.74
C VAL A 24 -2.99 3.20 -5.69
N ILE A 25 -3.10 2.28 -6.65
CA ILE A 25 -4.16 2.27 -7.66
C ILE A 25 -4.85 0.90 -7.63
N SER A 26 -6.17 0.88 -7.75
CA SER A 26 -6.97 -0.36 -7.83
C SER A 26 -8.25 -0.11 -8.63
N THR A 27 -8.86 -1.14 -9.20
CA THR A 27 -10.24 -1.00 -9.72
C THR A 27 -11.25 -0.87 -8.58
N LYS A 28 -12.39 -0.23 -8.86
CA LYS A 28 -13.56 -0.15 -7.95
C LYS A 28 -13.98 -1.53 -7.45
N ALA A 29 -14.10 -2.52 -8.35
CA ALA A 29 -14.52 -3.87 -7.99
C ALA A 29 -13.56 -4.55 -6.99
N LYS A 30 -12.24 -4.39 -7.18
CA LYS A 30 -11.23 -5.02 -6.32
C LYS A 30 -11.18 -4.40 -4.92
N ILE A 31 -11.43 -3.10 -4.80
CA ILE A 31 -11.39 -2.41 -3.51
C ILE A 31 -12.73 -2.47 -2.76
N ALA A 32 -13.85 -2.72 -3.46
CA ALA A 32 -15.20 -2.67 -2.91
C ALA A 32 -15.36 -3.48 -1.61
N ASN A 33 -14.84 -4.70 -1.61
CA ASN A 33 -14.94 -5.65 -0.49
C ASN A 33 -13.67 -5.71 0.37
N LEU A 34 -12.67 -4.87 0.10
CA LEU A 34 -11.41 -4.91 0.80
C LEU A 34 -11.50 -4.09 2.09
N LYS A 35 -11.39 -4.76 3.24
CA LYS A 35 -11.41 -4.09 4.56
C LYS A 35 -10.12 -3.32 4.86
N PHE A 36 -8.99 -3.84 4.39
CA PHE A 36 -7.66 -3.28 4.63
C PHE A 36 -6.66 -3.72 3.57
N LEU A 37 -5.60 -2.93 3.37
CA LEU A 37 -4.45 -3.24 2.55
C LEU A 37 -3.39 -3.94 3.41
N ARG A 38 -3.07 -5.20 3.15
CA ARG A 38 -1.97 -5.88 3.86
C ARG A 38 -0.60 -5.44 3.35
N VAL A 39 0.31 -5.15 4.26
CA VAL A 39 1.73 -4.88 4.00
C VAL A 39 2.56 -5.98 4.67
N ASP A 40 3.60 -6.42 3.99
CA ASP A 40 4.58 -7.37 4.52
C ASP A 40 5.88 -7.12 3.75
N THR A 41 6.80 -6.32 4.29
CA THR A 41 8.08 -6.01 3.62
C THR A 41 9.25 -6.82 4.16
N GLY A 42 9.01 -7.68 5.17
CA GLY A 42 10.06 -8.37 5.92
C GLY A 42 10.88 -7.47 6.86
N ASP A 43 10.50 -6.18 7.00
CA ASP A 43 11.17 -5.18 7.83
C ASP A 43 10.09 -4.42 8.62
N GLU A 44 10.11 -4.57 9.95
CA GLU A 44 9.05 -4.06 10.82
C GLU A 44 8.96 -2.53 10.82
N ASP A 45 10.09 -1.82 10.68
CA ASP A 45 10.10 -0.36 10.62
C ASP A 45 9.41 0.13 9.35
N VAL A 46 9.71 -0.51 8.21
CA VAL A 46 9.09 -0.16 6.92
C VAL A 46 7.61 -0.51 6.92
N ASP A 47 7.23 -1.64 7.52
CA ASP A 47 5.82 -2.00 7.69
C ASP A 47 5.08 -0.95 8.54
N ASN A 48 5.67 -0.51 9.66
CA ASN A 48 5.11 0.52 10.51
C ASN A 48 4.98 1.88 9.80
N MET A 49 5.94 2.26 8.96
CA MET A 49 5.83 3.46 8.11
C MET A 49 4.64 3.38 7.13
N LEU A 50 4.29 2.18 6.69
CA LEU A 50 3.20 1.93 5.74
C LEU A 50 1.83 1.72 6.41
N ARG A 51 1.78 1.41 7.71
CA ARG A 51 0.55 1.18 8.52
C ARG A 51 -0.21 2.47 8.79
N ARG A 52 -0.91 2.97 7.79
CA ARG A 52 -1.73 4.20 7.86
C ARG A 52 -2.93 4.14 6.93
N TYR A 53 -3.80 5.14 7.01
CA TYR A 53 -4.80 5.31 5.95
C TYR A 53 -4.12 5.80 4.68
N VAL A 54 -4.35 5.10 3.58
CA VAL A 54 -3.73 5.36 2.28
C VAL A 54 -4.81 5.76 1.29
N LYS A 55 -4.52 6.78 0.48
CA LYS A 55 -5.36 7.18 -0.64
C LYS A 55 -5.18 6.18 -1.78
N VAL A 56 -6.22 5.42 -2.09
CA VAL A 56 -6.26 4.50 -3.24
C VAL A 56 -7.03 5.17 -4.36
N ILE A 57 -6.38 5.41 -5.50
CA ILE A 57 -7.05 5.90 -6.70
C ILE A 57 -7.85 4.74 -7.29
N VAL A 58 -9.14 4.96 -7.53
CA VAL A 58 -10.06 3.89 -7.96
C VAL A 58 -10.70 4.12 -9.32
N ASP A 59 -10.73 5.37 -9.77
CA ASP A 59 -11.25 5.80 -11.08
C ASP A 59 -10.79 7.24 -11.36
N TYR A 60 -11.24 7.81 -12.47
CA TYR A 60 -10.99 9.21 -12.83
C TYR A 60 -11.52 10.17 -11.76
N TRP A 61 -10.62 10.95 -11.15
CA TRP A 61 -10.89 11.83 -9.99
C TRP A 61 -11.49 11.18 -8.74
N GLU A 62 -11.57 9.84 -8.69
CA GLU A 62 -12.13 9.13 -7.55
C GLU A 62 -11.04 8.41 -6.75
N TYR A 63 -11.17 8.49 -5.43
CA TYR A 63 -10.30 7.77 -4.52
C TYR A 63 -11.08 7.22 -3.31
N ARG A 64 -10.52 6.19 -2.68
CA ARG A 64 -10.99 5.69 -1.38
C ARG A 64 -9.84 5.69 -0.38
N MET A 65 -10.13 6.14 0.84
CA MET A 65 -9.21 5.97 1.97
C MET A 65 -9.33 4.55 2.49
N VAL A 66 -8.24 3.80 2.49
CA VAL A 66 -8.21 2.41 2.96
C VAL A 66 -7.09 2.26 3.98
N LYS A 67 -7.38 1.62 5.11
CA LYS A 67 -6.38 1.36 6.14
C LYS A 67 -5.39 0.31 5.63
N ALA A 68 -4.09 0.62 5.68
CA ALA A 68 -3.03 -0.36 5.52
C ALA A 68 -2.65 -0.94 6.89
N ILE A 69 -2.45 -2.26 6.93
CA ILE A 69 -2.08 -3.03 8.12
C ILE A 69 -0.86 -3.90 7.85
#